data_AF-A0A1A2G6N5-F1
#
_entry.id   AF-A0A1A2G6N5-F1
#
_cell.length_a   1.000
_cell.length_b   1.000
_cell.length_c   1.000
_cell.angle_alpha   90.00
_cell.angle_beta   90.00
_cell.angle_gamma   90.00
#
_symmetry.space_group_name_H-M   'P 1'
#
loop_
_entity.id
_entity.type
_entity.pdbx_description
1 polymer ?
#
loop_
_entity_poly.entity_id
_entity_poly.type
_entity_poly.pdbx_seq_one_letter_code
_entity_poly.pdbx_strand_id
1 'polypeptide(L)'
;MGTAFNPNQDGPIETLARIVERNQVWPRMAAKYGVENPVPPWKTSLDGMCDALDHSDCRDVKVPDFKERRDEEDELSASVYAGLPYPENQLVSLAHSLVVRGVLGEAELQRRLAIIRARLEA
;
A
#
# COMPACT_ATOMS: atom_id res chain seq x y z
N MET A 1 16.48 13.58 -14.40
CA MET A 1 17.04 12.74 -13.33
C MET A 1 16.13 12.87 -12.13
N GLY A 2 15.21 11.92 -11.95
CA GLY A 2 14.40 11.85 -10.73
C GLY A 2 15.32 11.52 -9.55
N THR A 3 15.12 12.19 -8.42
CA THR A 3 15.77 11.84 -7.16
C THR A 3 15.50 10.37 -6.85
N ALA A 4 16.54 9.59 -6.59
CA ALA A 4 16.41 8.18 -6.24
C ALA A 4 15.49 8.05 -5.01
N PHE A 5 14.46 7.23 -5.12
CA PHE A 5 13.62 6.84 -3.99
C PHE A 5 14.52 6.18 -2.93
N ASN A 6 14.46 6.66 -1.68
CA ASN A 6 15.24 6.10 -0.58
C ASN A 6 14.31 5.85 0.61
N PRO A 7 13.74 4.64 0.73
CA PRO A 7 12.71 4.34 1.73
C PRO A 7 13.21 4.46 3.17
N ASN A 8 14.53 4.41 3.38
CA ASN A 8 15.15 4.52 4.69
C ASN A 8 15.32 5.98 5.17
N GLN A 9 15.21 6.97 4.29
CA GLN A 9 15.31 8.38 4.68
C GLN A 9 13.97 9.00 5.09
N ASP A 10 12.87 8.48 4.59
CA ASP A 10 11.53 9.03 4.85
C ASP A 10 10.83 8.38 6.06
N GLY A 11 11.36 7.26 6.57
CA GLY A 11 10.81 6.54 7.72
C GLY A 11 9.39 6.01 7.47
N PRO A 12 8.76 5.37 8.46
CA PRO A 12 7.40 4.88 8.30
C PRO A 12 6.40 6.04 8.26
N ILE A 13 5.56 6.10 7.21
CA ILE A 13 4.41 7.01 7.13
C ILE A 13 3.45 6.67 8.29
N GLU A 14 3.13 7.66 9.11
CA GLU A 14 2.40 7.46 10.38
C GLU A 14 1.04 6.80 10.16
N THR A 15 0.31 7.24 9.14
CA THR A 15 -1.00 6.66 8.79
C THR A 15 -0.89 5.18 8.42
N LEU A 16 0.16 4.80 7.68
CA LEU A 16 0.41 3.40 7.30
C LEU A 16 0.92 2.57 8.49
N ALA A 17 1.78 3.15 9.34
CA ALA A 17 2.28 2.51 10.54
C ALA A 17 1.13 2.08 11.48
N ARG A 18 0.13 2.95 11.67
CA ARG A 18 -1.08 2.65 12.45
C ARG A 18 -1.93 1.52 11.84
N ILE A 19 -1.91 1.33 10.51
CA ILE A 19 -2.57 0.20 9.85
C ILE A 19 -1.80 -1.10 10.15
N VAL A 20 -0.48 -1.06 10.00
CA VAL A 20 0.41 -2.20 10.27
C VAL A 20 0.32 -2.66 11.72
N GLU A 21 0.32 -1.73 12.68
CA GLU A 21 0.25 -2.01 14.12
C GLU A 21 -1.02 -2.81 14.50
N ARG A 22 -2.14 -2.54 13.83
CA ARG A 22 -3.40 -3.30 14.05
C ARG A 22 -3.31 -4.76 13.62
N ASN A 23 -2.31 -5.10 12.80
CA ASN A 23 -1.94 -6.46 12.43
C ASN A 23 -3.13 -7.33 11.98
N GLN A 24 -3.98 -6.74 11.13
CA GLN A 24 -5.14 -7.37 10.51
C GLN A 24 -4.76 -8.06 9.21
N VAL A 25 -3.70 -8.87 9.25
CA VAL A 25 -3.20 -9.62 8.09
C VAL A 25 -4.16 -10.74 7.68
N TRP A 26 -4.17 -11.08 6.39
CA TRP A 26 -5.15 -12.01 5.82
C TRP A 26 -5.26 -13.34 6.55
N PRO A 27 -4.18 -14.06 6.91
CA PRO A 27 -4.31 -15.34 7.63
C PRO A 27 -5.11 -15.22 8.94
N ARG A 28 -4.98 -14.09 9.64
CA ARG A 28 -5.73 -13.83 10.88
C ARG A 28 -7.18 -13.49 10.61
N MET A 29 -7.44 -12.66 9.60
CA MET A 29 -8.80 -12.26 9.24
C MET A 29 -9.58 -13.43 8.65
N ALA A 30 -8.95 -14.24 7.81
CA ALA A 30 -9.51 -15.46 7.26
C ALA A 30 -9.97 -16.42 8.36
N ALA A 31 -9.09 -16.71 9.33
CA ALA A 31 -9.41 -17.53 10.49
C ALA A 31 -10.54 -16.91 11.35
N LYS A 32 -10.48 -15.60 11.60
CA LYS A 32 -11.51 -14.89 12.39
C LYS A 32 -12.91 -15.03 11.79
N TYR A 33 -13.02 -14.98 10.45
CA TYR A 33 -14.31 -15.00 9.75
C TYR A 33 -14.67 -16.37 9.16
N GLY A 34 -13.85 -17.41 9.40
CA GLY A 34 -14.13 -18.77 8.93
C GLY A 34 -14.09 -18.93 7.41
N VAL A 35 -13.26 -18.15 6.72
CA VAL A 35 -13.10 -18.21 5.26
C VAL A 35 -11.76 -18.82 4.88
N GLU A 36 -11.74 -19.55 3.76
CA GLU A 36 -10.58 -20.34 3.31
C GLU A 36 -9.92 -19.77 2.05
N ASN A 37 -10.30 -18.57 1.60
CA ASN A 37 -9.71 -17.99 0.40
C ASN A 37 -8.18 -17.85 0.59
N PRO A 38 -7.37 -18.25 -0.40
CA PRO A 38 -5.91 -18.25 -0.27
C PRO A 38 -5.33 -16.84 -0.16
N VAL A 39 -6.04 -15.85 -0.70
CA VAL A 39 -5.70 -14.43 -0.67
C VAL A 39 -6.94 -13.62 -0.29
N PRO A 40 -6.77 -12.41 0.27
CA PRO A 40 -7.89 -11.56 0.59
C PRO A 40 -8.70 -11.19 -0.66
N PRO A 41 -10.04 -11.06 -0.58
CA PRO A 41 -10.87 -10.68 -1.72
C PRO A 41 -10.46 -9.35 -2.38
N TRP A 42 -9.89 -8.41 -1.62
CA TRP A 42 -9.42 -7.13 -2.15
C TRP A 42 -8.15 -7.24 -3.00
N LYS A 43 -7.45 -8.39 -2.99
CA LYS A 43 -6.20 -8.56 -3.74
C LYS A 43 -6.39 -8.37 -5.24
N THR A 44 -7.50 -8.86 -5.81
CA THR A 44 -7.81 -8.64 -7.23
C THR A 44 -7.96 -7.16 -7.57
N SER A 45 -8.51 -6.35 -6.66
CA SER A 45 -8.58 -4.89 -6.87
C SER A 45 -7.21 -4.22 -6.78
N LEU A 46 -6.31 -4.72 -5.92
CA LEU A 46 -4.93 -4.27 -5.88
C LEU A 46 -4.21 -4.59 -7.20
N ASP A 47 -4.36 -5.80 -7.72
CA ASP A 47 -3.73 -6.21 -8.98
C ASP A 47 -4.19 -5.33 -10.15
N GLY A 48 -5.50 -5.08 -10.28
CA GLY A 48 -6.01 -4.16 -11.30
C GLY A 48 -5.54 -2.71 -11.12
N MET A 49 -5.30 -2.26 -9.87
CA MET A 49 -4.72 -0.95 -9.61
C MET A 49 -3.26 -0.87 -10.06
N CYS A 50 -2.47 -1.90 -9.76
CA CYS A 50 -1.09 -2.02 -10.22
C CYS A 50 -1.01 -1.97 -11.76
N ASP A 51 -1.84 -2.77 -12.45
CA ASP A 51 -1.90 -2.77 -13.91
C ASP A 51 -2.25 -1.39 -14.48
N ALA A 52 -3.19 -0.68 -13.85
CA ALA A 52 -3.56 0.67 -14.28
C ALA A 52 -2.44 1.70 -14.07
N LEU A 53 -1.69 1.61 -12.97
CA LEU A 53 -0.55 2.48 -12.69
C LEU A 53 0.59 2.22 -13.70
N ASP A 54 0.89 0.94 -13.97
CA ASP A 54 1.94 0.50 -14.89
C ASP A 54 1.74 1.02 -16.33
N HIS A 55 0.48 1.27 -16.71
CA HIS A 55 0.07 1.80 -18.01
C HIS A 55 -0.35 3.27 -17.98
N SER A 56 -0.19 3.95 -16.85
CA SER A 56 -0.58 5.36 -16.75
C SER A 56 0.37 6.25 -17.56
N ASP A 57 -0.19 7.16 -18.36
CA ASP A 57 0.57 8.10 -19.20
C ASP A 57 0.50 9.53 -18.63
N CYS A 58 0.29 9.65 -17.31
CA CYS A 58 0.11 10.90 -16.59
C CYS A 58 1.44 11.67 -16.48
N ARG A 59 1.70 12.60 -17.40
CA ARG A 59 2.97 13.36 -17.45
C ARG A 59 3.15 14.40 -16.34
N ASP A 60 2.05 14.92 -15.80
CA ASP A 60 2.06 15.99 -14.80
C ASP A 60 2.08 15.48 -13.35
N VAL A 61 1.95 14.17 -13.15
CA VAL A 61 1.91 13.52 -11.83
C VAL A 61 3.06 12.52 -11.78
N LYS A 62 3.76 12.43 -10.64
CA LYS A 62 4.92 11.54 -10.46
C LYS A 62 4.50 10.07 -10.23
N VAL A 63 3.61 9.55 -11.08
CA VAL A 63 3.20 8.14 -11.01
C VAL A 63 4.39 7.26 -11.39
N PRO A 64 4.75 6.24 -10.60
CA PRO A 64 5.83 5.33 -10.96
C PRO A 64 5.48 4.52 -12.21
N ASP A 65 6.47 4.29 -13.06
CA ASP A 65 6.32 3.26 -14.10
C ASP A 65 6.38 1.85 -13.50
N PHE A 66 6.16 0.82 -14.33
CA PHE A 66 6.21 -0.58 -13.91
C PHE A 66 7.48 -0.94 -13.13
N LYS A 67 8.64 -0.51 -13.62
CA LYS A 67 9.93 -0.88 -13.04
C LYS A 67 10.13 -0.15 -11.72
N GLU A 68 9.91 1.16 -11.71
CA GLU A 68 10.00 1.98 -10.50
C GLU A 68 9.09 1.43 -9.41
N ARG A 69 7.82 1.16 -9.73
CA ARG A 69 6.86 0.61 -8.76
C ARG A 69 7.35 -0.71 -8.15
N ARG A 70 7.84 -1.63 -9.00
CA ARG A 70 8.35 -2.94 -8.56
C ARG A 70 9.60 -2.83 -7.69
N ASP A 71 10.57 -2.03 -8.12
CA ASP A 71 11.81 -1.83 -7.37
C ASP A 71 11.52 -1.22 -5.99
N GLU A 72 10.62 -0.23 -5.92
CA GLU A 72 10.21 0.41 -4.67
C GLU A 72 9.40 -0.53 -3.76
N GLU A 73 8.46 -1.30 -4.33
CA GLU A 73 7.69 -2.31 -3.60
C GLU A 73 8.60 -3.37 -2.98
N ASP A 74 9.58 -3.86 -3.73
CA ASP A 74 10.55 -4.85 -3.26
C ASP A 74 11.45 -4.29 -2.15
N GLU A 75 11.98 -3.07 -2.32
CA GLU A 75 12.84 -2.44 -1.32
C GLU A 75 12.09 -2.15 -0.01
N LEU A 76 10.88 -1.57 -0.10
CA LEU A 76 10.03 -1.29 1.06
C LEU A 76 9.58 -2.56 1.77
N SER A 77 9.23 -3.60 1.02
CA SER A 77 8.83 -4.90 1.59
C SER A 77 9.99 -5.64 2.24
N ALA A 78 11.23 -5.43 1.77
CA ALA A 78 12.44 -5.98 2.39
C ALA A 78 12.94 -5.17 3.59
N SER A 79 12.49 -3.94 3.76
CA SER A 79 12.94 -3.02 4.81
C SER A 79 11.80 -2.60 5.75
N VAL A 80 11.15 -1.46 5.48
CA VAL A 80 10.14 -0.82 6.33
C VAL A 80 8.97 -1.76 6.67
N TYR A 81 8.58 -2.61 5.73
CA TYR A 81 7.43 -3.52 5.86
C TYR A 81 7.82 -5.01 5.89
N ALA A 82 9.06 -5.33 6.25
CA ALA A 82 9.55 -6.72 6.33
C ALA A 82 8.74 -7.63 7.28
N GLY A 83 8.02 -7.04 8.24
CA GLY A 83 7.15 -7.77 9.16
C GLY A 83 5.77 -8.14 8.61
N LEU A 84 5.39 -7.63 7.44
CA LEU A 84 4.09 -7.92 6.82
C LEU A 84 4.17 -9.13 5.88
N PRO A 85 3.19 -10.04 5.92
CA PRO A 85 3.10 -11.09 4.91
C PRO A 85 2.61 -10.53 3.58
N TYR A 86 2.81 -11.30 2.53
CA TYR A 86 2.09 -11.08 1.28
C TYR A 86 0.61 -11.46 1.45
N PRO A 87 -0.35 -10.68 0.91
CA PRO A 87 -0.14 -9.50 0.06
C PRO A 87 -0.17 -8.14 0.77
N GLU A 88 -0.27 -8.08 2.09
CA GLU A 88 -0.31 -6.81 2.83
C GLU A 88 0.97 -5.98 2.65
N ASN A 89 2.15 -6.62 2.58
CA ASN A 89 3.40 -5.91 2.30
C ASN A 89 3.36 -5.15 0.96
N GLN A 90 2.88 -5.78 -0.11
CA GLN A 90 2.72 -5.15 -1.42
C GLN A 90 1.78 -3.94 -1.33
N LEU A 91 0.61 -4.10 -0.70
CA LEU A 91 -0.38 -3.03 -0.56
C LEU A 91 0.20 -1.81 0.17
N VAL A 92 0.86 -2.03 1.30
CA VAL A 92 1.39 -0.95 2.13
C VAL A 92 2.63 -0.31 1.49
N SER A 93 3.49 -1.10 0.84
CA SER A 93 4.63 -0.60 0.08
C SER A 93 4.20 0.29 -1.10
N LEU A 94 3.19 -0.14 -1.87
CA LEU A 94 2.63 0.68 -2.94
C LEU A 94 2.06 2.00 -2.40
N ALA A 95 1.24 1.93 -1.35
CA ALA A 95 0.68 3.12 -0.73
C ALA A 95 1.76 4.09 -0.23
N HIS A 96 2.86 3.56 0.32
CA HIS A 96 4.01 4.36 0.76
C HIS A 96 4.65 5.09 -0.42
N SER A 97 4.99 4.36 -1.49
CA SER A 97 5.56 4.94 -2.72
C SER A 97 4.68 6.08 -3.25
N LEU A 98 3.37 5.86 -3.36
CA LEU A 98 2.43 6.87 -3.85
C LEU A 98 2.35 8.11 -2.95
N VAL A 99 2.53 7.96 -1.64
CA VAL A 99 2.59 9.10 -0.70
C VAL A 99 3.88 9.88 -0.85
N VAL A 100 5.04 9.21 -0.86
CA VAL A 100 6.35 9.86 -1.03
C VAL A 100 6.45 10.59 -2.37
N ARG A 101 5.88 10.01 -3.44
CA ARG A 101 5.81 10.63 -4.76
C ARG A 101 4.79 11.76 -4.86
N GLY A 102 3.96 11.96 -3.83
CA GLY A 102 2.91 12.99 -3.78
C GLY A 102 1.70 12.70 -4.67
N VAL A 103 1.57 11.48 -5.18
CA VAL A 103 0.39 11.01 -5.93
C VAL A 103 -0.81 10.87 -5.00
N LEU A 104 -0.54 10.48 -3.75
CA LEU A 104 -1.50 10.40 -2.66
C LEU A 104 -1.05 11.32 -1.51
N GLY A 105 -1.95 12.14 -0.98
CA GLY A 105 -1.66 12.90 0.24
C GLY A 105 -1.90 12.05 1.49
N GLU A 106 -0.98 12.04 2.46
CA GLU A 106 -1.17 11.29 3.72
C GLU A 106 -2.45 11.73 4.46
N ALA A 107 -2.67 13.04 4.61
CA ALA A 107 -3.86 13.56 5.27
C ALA A 107 -5.17 13.16 4.55
N GLU A 108 -5.13 13.05 3.22
CA GLU A 108 -6.28 12.59 2.44
C GLU A 108 -6.51 11.09 2.62
N LEU A 109 -5.43 10.29 2.63
CA LEU A 109 -5.50 8.87 2.95
C LEU A 109 -6.10 8.64 4.34
N GLN A 110 -5.63 9.36 5.35
CA GLN A 110 -6.14 9.28 6.72
C GLN A 110 -7.64 9.60 6.79
N ARG A 111 -8.08 10.69 6.14
CA ARG A 111 -9.50 11.05 6.07
C ARG A 111 -10.34 9.97 5.40
N ARG A 112 -9.88 9.43 4.26
CA ARG A 112 -10.60 8.36 3.55
C ARG A 112 -10.74 7.10 4.39
N LEU A 113 -9.68 6.69 5.10
CA LEU A 113 -9.73 5.55 6.01
C LEU A 113 -10.74 5.76 7.14
N ALA A 114 -10.81 6.97 7.71
CA ALA A 114 -11.78 7.31 8.75
C ALA A 114 -13.23 7.22 8.24
N ILE A 115 -13.49 7.74 7.03
CA ILE A 115 -14.82 7.67 6.39
C ILE A 115 -15.22 6.21 6.13
N ILE A 116 -14.31 5.40 5.57
CA ILE A 116 -14.57 3.98 5.31
C ILE A 116 -14.88 3.26 6.62
N ARG A 117 -14.10 3.52 7.67
CA ARG A 117 -14.33 2.93 8.99
C ARG A 117 -15.70 3.28 9.56
N ALA A 118 -16.06 4.57 9.55
CA ALA A 118 -17.36 5.02 10.03
C ALA A 118 -18.52 4.33 9.28
N ARG A 119 -18.37 4.08 7.98
CA ARG A 119 -19.37 3.34 7.18
C ARG A 119 -19.46 1.85 7.54
N LEU A 120 -18.36 1.22 7.93
CA LEU A 120 -18.33 -0.20 8.29
C LEU A 120 -18.79 -0.45 9.74
N GLU A 121 -18.76 0.58 10.60
CA GLU A 121 -19.18 0.51 12.01
C GLU A 121 -20.62 1.01 12.24
N ALA A 122 -21.28 1.55 11.20
CA ALA A 122 -22.69 1.95 11.22
C ALA A 122 -23.63 0.77 11.01
#